data_AF-A0A5E4HHH6-F1
#
_entry.id   AF-A0A5E4HHH6-F1
#
_cell.length_a   1.000
_cell.length_b   1.000
_cell.length_c   1.000
_cell.angle_alpha   90.00
_cell.angle_beta   90.00
_cell.angle_gamma   90.00
#
_symmetry.space_group_name_H-M   'P 1'
#
loop_
_entity.id
_entity.type
_entity.pdbx_description
1 polymer ?
#
loop_
_entity_poly.entity_id
_entity_poly.type
_entity_poly.pdbx_seq_one_letter_code
_entity_poly.pdbx_strand_id
1 'polypeptide(L)'
;MISYTRQDDGTFLKQGEFAAVPAEVLIQIGDSKPFSGNYTLAQATQIIEDAIKKNQVKKDLYRILPVPEKLSKAKTPKAPKEPKAPKAPKEKKPPKYDVQQFAQIYQNTKSLDDVVKATGASRAYAHRALVKLGLYEKPAAKVVAPVVLSEADEARVQEIIQVQLSADGGVANRKAAIKQLRKEQRTAEREAKRANEPKKERVFKYSVQQFREIYEATGGDVNQIMLTTGASKVYIIRALTKLGVYQKPVKVQPATEPTAPAPEPTTVPVSEPSPAPAATEPTPAPEAATPKAKRSHKKKGS
;
A
#
# COMPACT_ATOMS: atom_id res chain seq x y z
N MET A 1 -10.73 -7.63 25.81
CA MET A 1 -10.34 -7.07 24.49
C MET A 1 -10.01 -5.61 24.71
N ILE A 2 -8.92 -5.11 24.15
CA ILE A 2 -8.53 -3.71 24.29
C ILE A 2 -8.80 -3.00 22.96
N SER A 3 -9.46 -1.84 23.01
CA SER A 3 -9.71 -1.00 21.83
C SER A 3 -9.16 0.41 22.02
N TYR A 4 -8.64 1.00 20.95
CA TYR A 4 -8.26 2.39 20.86
C TYR A 4 -9.16 3.06 19.82
N THR A 5 -9.98 4.00 20.26
CA THR A 5 -10.94 4.73 19.42
C THR A 5 -10.48 6.17 19.28
N ARG A 6 -10.42 6.67 18.04
CA ARG A 6 -10.11 8.07 17.76
C ARG A 6 -11.27 8.96 18.18
N GLN A 7 -10.98 10.02 18.92
CA GLN A 7 -11.93 11.07 19.25
C GLN A 7 -11.84 12.25 18.27
N ASP A 8 -12.85 13.12 18.30
CA ASP A 8 -12.96 14.27 17.39
C ASP A 8 -11.82 15.29 17.58
N ASP A 9 -11.23 15.33 18.78
CA ASP A 9 -10.06 16.14 19.14
C ASP A 9 -8.73 15.57 18.58
N GLY A 10 -8.78 14.42 17.91
CA GLY A 10 -7.61 13.72 17.38
C GLY A 10 -6.84 12.88 18.40
N THR A 11 -7.31 12.80 19.64
CA THR A 11 -6.75 11.90 20.66
C THR A 11 -7.32 10.48 20.50
N PHE A 12 -6.69 9.51 21.16
CA PHE A 12 -7.15 8.11 21.16
C PHE A 12 -7.51 7.69 22.57
N LEU A 13 -8.76 7.28 22.76
CA LEU A 13 -9.23 6.73 24.02
C LEU A 13 -9.00 5.21 24.05
N LYS A 14 -8.23 4.76 25.03
CA LYS A 14 -8.04 3.33 25.32
C LYS A 14 -9.21 2.82 26.17
N GLN A 15 -9.88 1.78 25.71
CA GLN A 15 -11.00 1.14 26.40
C GLN A 15 -10.79 -0.37 26.51
N GLY A 16 -11.23 -0.93 27.64
CA GLY A 16 -11.18 -2.36 27.92
C GLY A 16 -9.84 -2.83 28.46
N GLU A 17 -9.91 -3.91 29.22
CA GLU A 17 -8.77 -4.62 29.78
C GLU A 17 -8.94 -6.13 29.53
N PHE A 18 -7.86 -6.89 29.55
CA PHE A 18 -7.94 -8.35 29.52
C PHE A 18 -8.01 -8.87 30.96
N ALA A 19 -9.02 -9.68 31.26
CA ALA A 19 -9.18 -10.29 32.59
C ALA A 19 -8.03 -11.24 32.96
N ALA A 20 -7.37 -11.84 31.96
CA ALA A 20 -6.13 -12.59 32.11
C ALA A 20 -5.20 -12.22 30.95
N VAL A 21 -3.92 -12.01 31.22
CA VAL A 21 -2.94 -11.58 30.21
C VAL A 21 -2.78 -12.69 29.15
N PRO A 22 -3.27 -12.50 27.91
CA PRO A 22 -3.09 -13.50 26.87
C PRO A 22 -1.61 -13.57 26.47
N ALA A 23 -1.10 -14.79 26.26
CA ALA A 23 0.30 -15.01 25.85
C ALA A 23 0.60 -14.38 24.47
N GLU A 24 -0.37 -14.43 23.56
CA GLU A 24 -0.27 -13.85 22.22
C GLU A 24 -1.55 -13.08 21.87
N VAL A 25 -1.36 -11.94 21.19
CA VAL A 25 -2.45 -11.07 20.73
C VAL A 25 -2.29 -10.72 19.25
N LEU A 26 -3.43 -10.48 18.61
CA LEU A 26 -3.52 -9.97 17.24
C LEU A 26 -3.94 -8.50 17.27
N ILE A 27 -3.40 -7.72 16.34
CA ILE A 27 -3.77 -6.32 16.13
C ILE A 27 -4.74 -6.25 14.97
N GLN A 28 -5.90 -5.64 15.13
CA GLN A 28 -6.87 -5.39 14.08
C GLN A 28 -7.07 -3.88 13.89
N ILE A 29 -7.16 -3.43 12.64
CA ILE A 29 -7.32 -2.01 12.29
C ILE A 29 -8.68 -1.81 11.59
N GLY A 30 -9.61 -1.11 12.24
CA GLY A 30 -10.99 -0.95 11.76
C GLY A 30 -11.65 -2.30 11.47
N ASP A 31 -12.31 -2.40 10.32
CA ASP A 31 -12.96 -3.62 9.84
C ASP A 31 -12.03 -4.53 9.01
N SER A 32 -10.72 -4.23 8.96
CA SER A 32 -9.77 -5.06 8.23
C SER A 32 -9.50 -6.38 8.97
N LYS A 33 -8.96 -7.37 8.25
CA LYS A 33 -8.53 -8.63 8.86
C LYS A 33 -7.43 -8.36 9.90
N PRO A 34 -7.42 -9.07 11.05
CA PRO A 34 -6.37 -8.92 12.04
C PRO A 34 -5.01 -9.22 11.42
N PHE A 35 -4.01 -8.41 11.75
CA PHE A 35 -2.62 -8.60 11.36
C PHE A 35 -2.13 -9.93 11.91
N SER A 36 -1.68 -10.81 11.03
CA SER A 36 -1.04 -12.07 11.41
C SER A 36 0.35 -11.78 11.98
N GLY A 37 0.48 -11.80 13.31
CA GLY A 37 1.75 -11.69 14.01
C GLY A 37 1.56 -12.11 15.46
N ASN A 38 2.54 -12.83 16.00
CA ASN A 38 2.53 -13.24 17.41
C ASN A 38 3.13 -12.09 18.21
N TYR A 39 2.27 -11.18 18.68
CA TYR A 39 2.68 -10.07 19.53
C TYR A 39 2.36 -10.39 20.99
N THR A 40 3.24 -10.02 21.90
CA THR A 40 2.86 -9.93 23.32
C THR A 40 1.94 -8.73 23.55
N LEU A 41 1.17 -8.73 24.62
CA LEU A 41 0.28 -7.61 24.98
C LEU A 41 1.04 -6.27 25.04
N ALA A 42 2.23 -6.28 25.65
CA ALA A 42 3.09 -5.10 25.76
C ALA A 42 3.57 -4.60 24.40
N GLN A 43 4.01 -5.51 23.52
CA GLN A 43 4.45 -5.16 22.17
C GLN A 43 3.31 -4.61 21.32
N ALA A 44 2.13 -5.24 21.36
CA ALA A 44 0.97 -4.77 20.60
C ALA A 44 0.52 -3.38 21.06
N THR A 45 0.55 -3.13 22.37
CA THR A 45 0.27 -1.81 22.95
C THR A 45 1.28 -0.78 22.47
N GLN A 46 2.59 -1.08 22.55
CA GLN A 46 3.65 -0.18 22.10
C GLN A 46 3.54 0.14 20.60
N ILE A 47 3.23 -0.84 19.76
CA ILE A 47 3.08 -0.63 18.31
C ILE A 47 1.96 0.36 18.00
N ILE A 48 0.82 0.24 18.70
CA ILE A 48 -0.32 1.14 18.52
C ILE A 48 0.03 2.54 19.05
N GLU A 49 0.62 2.64 20.24
CA GLU A 49 1.04 3.92 20.83
C GLU A 49 2.09 4.65 19.98
N ASP A 50 3.07 3.93 19.43
CA ASP A 50 4.08 4.49 18.52
C ASP A 50 3.46 4.95 17.20
N ALA A 51 2.47 4.23 16.69
CA ALA A 51 1.74 4.62 15.49
C ALA A 51 0.93 5.90 15.74
N ILE A 52 0.28 6.01 16.91
CA ILE A 52 -0.45 7.20 17.38
C ILE A 52 0.51 8.40 17.48
N LYS A 53 1.63 8.24 18.21
CA LYS A 53 2.64 9.31 18.36
C LYS A 53 3.21 9.82 17.04
N LYS A 54 3.30 8.95 16.03
CA LYS A 54 3.82 9.29 14.70
C LYS A 54 2.74 9.78 13.72
N ASN A 55 1.49 9.94 14.16
CA ASN A 55 0.34 10.27 13.29
C ASN A 55 0.22 9.32 12.07
N GLN A 56 0.63 8.06 12.21
CA GLN A 56 0.55 7.05 11.14
C GLN A 56 -0.78 6.30 11.15
N VAL A 57 -1.64 6.63 12.11
CA VAL A 57 -2.94 6.02 12.35
C VAL A 57 -3.94 6.60 11.37
N LYS A 58 -4.35 5.82 10.36
CA LYS A 58 -5.23 6.27 9.27
C LYS A 58 -6.71 5.91 9.47
N LYS A 59 -7.02 5.20 10.56
CA LYS A 59 -8.35 4.63 10.82
C LYS A 59 -8.80 4.99 12.22
N ASP A 60 -10.10 4.94 12.44
CA ASP A 60 -10.70 5.48 13.67
C ASP A 60 -10.74 4.45 14.81
N LEU A 61 -10.41 3.18 14.52
CA LEU A 61 -10.50 2.10 15.49
C LEU A 61 -9.35 1.12 15.37
N TYR A 62 -8.72 0.79 16.50
CA TYR A 62 -7.69 -0.24 16.63
C TYR A 62 -8.09 -1.19 17.74
N ARG A 63 -7.92 -2.49 17.52
CA ARG A 63 -8.39 -3.54 18.42
C ARG A 63 -7.27 -4.54 18.67
N ILE A 64 -7.02 -4.86 19.93
CA ILE A 64 -6.15 -5.95 20.35
C ILE A 64 -7.05 -7.13 20.71
N LEU A 65 -6.95 -8.20 19.94
CA LEU A 65 -7.72 -9.43 20.11
C LEU A 65 -6.82 -10.53 20.71
N PRO A 66 -7.36 -11.37 21.60
CA PRO A 66 -6.63 -12.56 22.03
C PRO A 66 -6.55 -13.55 20.87
N VAL A 67 -5.41 -14.23 20.71
CA VAL A 67 -5.29 -15.30 19.72
C VAL A 67 -6.21 -16.46 20.15
N PRO A 68 -7.13 -16.94 19.29
CA PRO A 68 -7.94 -18.11 19.61
C PRO A 68 -7.02 -19.33 19.78
N GLU A 69 -7.21 -20.11 20.85
CA GLU A 69 -6.41 -21.34 21.12
C GLU A 69 -6.42 -22.36 19.96
N LYS A 70 -7.36 -22.25 19.02
CA LYS A 70 -7.42 -23.11 17.82
C LYS A 70 -6.42 -22.70 16.72
N LEU A 71 -5.80 -21.51 16.78
CA LEU A 71 -4.79 -21.03 15.83
C LEU A 71 -3.34 -21.14 16.36
N SER A 72 -3.14 -21.38 17.67
CA SER A 72 -1.81 -21.54 18.28
C SER A 72 -1.09 -22.83 17.85
N LYS A 73 -1.77 -23.74 17.13
CA LYS A 73 -1.15 -24.94 16.52
C LYS A 73 -0.58 -24.73 15.11
N ALA A 74 -0.71 -23.53 14.53
CA ALA A 74 -0.16 -23.25 13.20
C ALA A 74 1.18 -22.51 13.29
N LYS A 75 2.26 -23.28 13.08
CA LYS A 75 3.67 -22.87 13.02
C LYS A 75 4.26 -22.40 14.34
N THR A 76 4.83 -23.37 15.05
CA THR A 76 5.95 -23.13 15.97
C THR A 76 6.96 -22.17 15.32
N PRO A 77 7.27 -21.02 15.93
CA PRO A 77 8.43 -20.25 15.55
C PRO A 77 9.67 -21.14 15.74
N LYS A 78 10.57 -21.12 14.76
CA LYS A 78 11.90 -21.72 14.90
C LYS A 78 12.49 -21.20 16.21
N ALA A 79 12.81 -22.12 17.13
CA ALA A 79 13.32 -21.83 18.46
C ALA A 79 14.40 -20.72 18.44
N PRO A 80 14.49 -19.89 19.50
CA PRO A 80 15.61 -18.97 19.66
C PRO A 80 16.89 -19.79 19.51
N LYS A 81 17.74 -19.42 18.54
CA LYS A 81 19.04 -20.07 18.39
C LYS A 81 19.74 -20.00 19.75
N GLU A 82 20.03 -21.16 20.32
CA GLU A 82 21.07 -21.32 21.33
C GLU A 82 22.30 -20.49 20.93
N PRO A 83 22.99 -19.85 21.88
CA PRO A 83 24.21 -19.11 21.60
C PRO A 83 25.20 -20.07 20.94
N LYS A 84 25.33 -19.94 19.61
CA LYS A 84 26.25 -20.76 18.84
C LYS A 84 27.65 -20.54 19.39
N ALA A 85 28.27 -21.62 19.86
CA ALA A 85 29.71 -21.73 20.03
C ALA A 85 30.44 -21.01 18.88
N PRO A 86 31.55 -20.31 19.16
CA PRO A 86 32.25 -19.49 18.18
C PRO A 86 32.50 -20.34 16.94
N LYS A 87 31.86 -19.96 15.83
CA LYS A 87 32.06 -20.62 14.55
C LYS A 87 33.55 -20.54 14.24
N ALA A 88 34.17 -21.69 14.00
CA ALA A 88 35.47 -21.77 13.35
C ALA A 88 35.48 -20.79 12.16
N PRO A 89 36.56 -20.02 11.95
CA PRO A 89 36.62 -19.01 10.91
C PRO A 89 36.34 -19.72 9.59
N LYS A 90 35.17 -19.43 9.01
CA LYS A 90 34.88 -19.84 7.64
C LYS A 90 35.97 -19.22 6.80
N GLU A 91 36.81 -20.06 6.18
CA GLU A 91 37.65 -19.63 5.07
C GLU A 91 36.80 -18.76 4.16
N LYS A 92 37.18 -17.48 4.07
CA LYS A 92 36.61 -16.56 3.11
C LYS A 92 36.90 -17.19 1.76
N LYS A 93 35.89 -17.76 1.12
CA LYS A 93 35.96 -18.04 -0.32
C LYS A 93 36.52 -16.78 -0.96
N PRO A 94 37.57 -16.87 -1.81
CA PRO A 94 38.11 -15.70 -2.46
C PRO A 94 36.96 -14.96 -3.15
N PRO A 95 36.90 -13.62 -3.04
CA PRO A 95 35.83 -12.86 -3.66
C PRO A 95 35.77 -13.27 -5.13
N LYS A 96 34.58 -13.67 -5.59
CA LYS A 96 34.33 -14.17 -6.95
C LYS A 96 34.78 -13.19 -8.05
N TYR A 97 35.07 -11.96 -7.66
CA TYR A 97 35.50 -10.88 -8.54
C TYR A 97 36.61 -10.08 -7.86
N ASP A 98 37.76 -9.97 -8.51
CA ASP A 98 38.85 -9.12 -8.07
C ASP A 98 38.52 -7.66 -8.40
N VAL A 99 38.51 -6.81 -7.36
CA VAL A 99 38.15 -5.39 -7.47
C VAL A 99 39.16 -4.63 -8.34
N GLN A 100 40.42 -5.09 -8.39
CA GLN A 100 41.47 -4.46 -9.21
C GLN A 100 41.23 -4.67 -10.72
N GLN A 101 40.64 -5.79 -11.12
CA GLN A 101 40.30 -6.05 -12.53
C GLN A 101 39.27 -5.05 -13.06
N PHE A 102 38.28 -4.65 -12.25
CA PHE A 102 37.34 -3.60 -12.62
C PHE A 102 38.05 -2.27 -12.88
N ALA A 103 39.02 -1.92 -12.04
CA ALA A 103 39.79 -0.68 -12.16
C ALA A 103 40.55 -0.63 -13.48
N GLN A 104 41.29 -1.70 -13.80
CA GLN A 104 42.13 -1.79 -14.99
C GLN A 104 41.29 -1.73 -16.27
N ILE A 105 40.18 -2.46 -16.33
CA ILE A 105 39.29 -2.44 -17.50
C ILE A 105 38.66 -1.06 -17.65
N TYR A 106 38.20 -0.45 -16.56
CA TYR A 106 37.57 0.86 -16.60
C TYR A 106 38.56 1.98 -16.99
N GLN A 107 39.81 1.92 -16.54
CA GLN A 107 40.84 2.88 -16.95
C GLN A 107 41.12 2.81 -18.45
N ASN A 108 41.04 1.61 -19.05
CA ASN A 108 41.25 1.40 -20.48
C ASN A 108 40.05 1.80 -21.34
N THR A 109 38.82 1.47 -20.91
CA THR A 109 37.61 1.67 -21.74
C THR A 109 36.81 2.92 -21.38
N LYS A 110 36.98 3.47 -20.17
CA LYS A 110 36.17 4.54 -19.56
C LYS A 110 34.66 4.28 -19.62
N SER A 111 34.26 3.03 -19.78
CA SER A 111 32.89 2.61 -20.05
C SER A 111 32.46 1.54 -19.06
N LEU A 112 31.37 1.79 -18.34
CA LEU A 112 30.82 0.85 -17.37
C LEU A 112 30.25 -0.40 -18.04
N ASP A 113 29.71 -0.26 -19.25
CA ASP A 113 29.12 -1.37 -19.99
C ASP A 113 30.19 -2.37 -20.47
N ASP A 114 31.39 -1.90 -20.80
CA ASP A 114 32.50 -2.77 -21.20
C ASP A 114 33.15 -3.47 -20.00
N VAL A 115 33.17 -2.82 -18.83
CA VAL A 115 33.56 -3.46 -17.57
C VAL A 115 32.62 -4.61 -17.23
N VAL A 116 31.30 -4.43 -17.41
CA VAL A 116 30.30 -5.47 -17.17
C VAL A 116 30.48 -6.65 -18.13
N LYS A 117 30.70 -6.38 -19.41
CA LYS A 117 30.94 -7.43 -20.42
C LYS A 117 32.22 -8.22 -20.14
N ALA A 118 33.31 -7.53 -19.80
CA ALA A 118 34.61 -8.14 -19.60
C ALA A 118 34.71 -8.93 -18.28
N THR A 119 34.05 -8.47 -17.21
CA THR A 119 34.09 -9.15 -15.90
C THR A 119 32.95 -10.15 -15.69
N GLY A 120 31.90 -10.11 -16.51
CA GLY A 120 30.66 -10.89 -16.31
C GLY A 120 29.90 -10.54 -15.03
N ALA A 121 30.26 -9.45 -14.35
CA ALA A 121 29.61 -9.01 -13.13
C ALA A 121 28.32 -8.22 -13.45
N SER A 122 27.37 -8.19 -12.50
CA SER A 122 26.17 -7.37 -12.69
C SER A 122 26.50 -5.88 -12.78
N ARG A 123 25.71 -5.12 -13.55
CA ARG A 123 25.89 -3.66 -13.72
C ARG A 123 25.95 -2.92 -12.38
N ALA A 124 25.10 -3.30 -11.44
CA ALA A 124 25.08 -2.71 -10.10
C ALA A 124 26.35 -3.03 -9.29
N TYR A 125 26.91 -4.23 -9.45
CA TYR A 125 28.14 -4.62 -8.76
C TYR A 125 29.36 -3.89 -9.33
N ALA A 126 29.51 -3.86 -10.66
CA ALA A 126 30.58 -3.11 -11.33
C ALA A 126 30.52 -1.61 -10.97
N HIS A 127 29.33 -1.02 -10.98
CA HIS A 127 29.13 0.37 -10.53
C HIS A 127 29.62 0.58 -9.09
N ARG A 128 29.22 -0.28 -8.13
CA ARG A 128 29.65 -0.15 -6.73
C ARG A 128 31.16 -0.32 -6.56
N ALA A 129 31.76 -1.26 -7.30
CA ALA A 129 33.20 -1.49 -7.26
C ALA A 129 33.97 -0.25 -7.75
N LEU A 130 33.59 0.33 -8.89
CA LEU A 130 34.25 1.51 -9.45
C LEU A 130 34.02 2.77 -8.62
N VAL A 131 32.82 2.96 -8.06
CA VAL A 131 32.54 4.06 -7.13
C VAL A 131 33.37 3.93 -5.85
N LYS A 132 33.49 2.71 -5.30
CA LYS A 132 34.31 2.46 -4.10
C LYS A 132 35.80 2.73 -4.34
N LEU A 133 36.25 2.56 -5.58
CA LEU A 133 37.60 2.89 -6.03
C LEU A 133 37.78 4.38 -6.42
N GLY A 134 36.71 5.18 -6.42
CA GLY A 134 36.76 6.60 -6.81
C GLY A 134 36.99 6.83 -8.31
N LEU A 135 36.89 5.79 -9.15
CA LEU A 135 37.14 5.90 -10.59
C LEU A 135 35.89 6.30 -11.38
N TYR A 136 34.70 5.99 -10.86
CA TYR A 136 33.44 6.29 -11.52
C TYR A 136 32.68 7.39 -10.78
N GLU A 137 32.72 8.60 -11.34
CA GLU A 137 31.77 9.64 -10.98
C GLU A 137 30.50 9.46 -11.79
N LYS A 138 29.38 9.30 -11.08
CA LYS A 138 28.06 9.22 -11.73
C LYS A 138 27.91 10.45 -12.63
N PRO A 139 27.62 10.31 -13.93
CA PRO A 139 27.41 11.46 -14.80
C PRO A 139 26.35 12.34 -14.15
N ALA A 140 26.69 13.62 -13.97
CA ALA A 140 25.83 14.61 -13.32
C ALA A 140 24.41 14.43 -13.86
N ALA A 141 23.44 14.32 -12.95
CA ALA A 141 22.04 14.07 -13.31
C ALA A 141 21.68 14.97 -14.48
N LYS A 142 21.21 14.38 -15.59
CA LYS A 142 20.83 15.11 -16.82
C LYS A 142 20.19 16.42 -16.42
N VAL A 143 20.86 17.54 -16.72
CA VAL A 143 20.32 18.87 -16.51
C VAL A 143 19.05 18.91 -17.33
N VAL A 144 17.91 18.78 -16.65
CA VAL A 144 16.61 18.87 -17.30
C VAL A 144 16.49 20.32 -17.73
N ALA A 145 16.55 20.56 -19.04
CA ALA A 145 16.38 21.89 -19.59
C ALA A 145 15.09 22.52 -19.01
N PRO A 146 15.11 23.83 -18.68
CA PRO A 146 13.91 24.50 -18.19
C PRO A 146 12.78 24.25 -19.17
N VAL A 147 11.63 23.82 -18.66
CA VAL A 147 10.45 23.56 -19.49
C VAL A 147 9.96 24.92 -20.00
N VAL A 148 10.32 25.24 -21.24
CA VAL A 148 9.75 26.38 -21.97
C VAL A 148 8.35 25.95 -22.43
N LEU A 149 7.33 26.64 -21.93
CA LEU A 149 5.94 26.45 -22.33
C LEU A 149 5.57 27.53 -23.36
N SER A 150 4.56 27.26 -24.19
CA SER A 150 3.99 28.30 -25.05
C SER A 150 3.23 29.33 -24.22
N GLU A 151 3.07 30.56 -24.73
CA GLU A 151 2.33 31.63 -24.02
C GLU A 151 0.89 31.22 -23.64
N ALA A 152 0.24 30.46 -24.53
CA ALA A 152 -1.10 29.90 -24.27
C ALA A 152 -1.10 28.86 -23.14
N ASP A 153 -0.08 27.99 -23.09
CA ASP A 153 0.06 27.01 -22.01
C ASP A 153 0.42 27.68 -20.68
N GLU A 154 1.18 28.79 -20.71
CA GLU A 154 1.49 29.56 -19.50
C GLU A 154 0.25 30.24 -18.92
N ALA A 155 -0.62 30.82 -19.74
CA ALA A 155 -1.90 31.37 -19.30
C ALA A 155 -2.78 30.31 -18.63
N ARG A 156 -2.86 29.10 -19.21
CA ARG A 156 -3.57 27.96 -18.62
C ARG A 156 -2.97 27.50 -17.30
N VAL A 157 -1.64 27.47 -17.19
CA VAL A 157 -0.96 27.12 -15.93
C VAL A 157 -1.27 28.16 -14.84
N GLN A 158 -1.33 29.44 -15.18
CA GLN A 158 -1.72 30.50 -14.23
C GLN A 158 -3.19 30.36 -13.79
N GLU A 159 -4.10 30.04 -14.71
CA GLU A 159 -5.51 29.76 -14.40
C GLU A 159 -5.65 28.59 -13.42
N ILE A 160 -4.97 27.45 -13.69
CA ILE A 160 -4.98 26.28 -12.79
C ILE A 160 -4.41 26.63 -11.41
N ILE A 161 -3.34 27.42 -11.37
CA ILE A 161 -2.73 27.90 -10.12
C ILE A 161 -3.72 28.78 -9.33
N GLN A 162 -4.42 29.69 -10.00
CA GLN A 162 -5.37 30.60 -9.37
C GLN A 162 -6.58 29.86 -8.79
N VAL A 163 -7.08 28.84 -9.51
CA VAL A 163 -8.14 27.95 -9.01
C VAL A 163 -7.67 27.15 -7.80
N GLN A 164 -6.44 26.60 -7.84
CA GLN A 164 -5.88 25.83 -6.72
C GLN A 164 -5.63 26.68 -5.47
N LEU A 165 -5.15 27.92 -5.65
CA LEU A 165 -4.99 28.89 -4.56
C LEU A 165 -6.33 29.21 -3.88
N SER A 166 -7.39 29.32 -4.67
CA SER A 166 -8.74 29.64 -4.18
C SER A 166 -9.40 28.47 -3.45
N ALA A 167 -9.04 27.23 -3.78
CA ALA A 167 -9.63 26.02 -3.21
C ALA A 167 -8.93 25.54 -1.92
N ASP A 168 -7.59 25.56 -1.90
CA ASP A 168 -6.81 24.90 -0.82
C ASP A 168 -6.12 25.90 0.14
N GLY A 169 -6.18 27.22 -0.14
CA GLY A 169 -5.54 28.25 0.69
C GLY A 169 -4.01 28.09 0.85
N GLY A 170 -3.38 27.23 0.03
CA GLY A 170 -1.99 26.81 0.16
C GLY A 170 -1.08 27.30 -0.99
N VAL A 171 0.23 27.11 -0.83
CA VAL A 171 1.25 27.54 -1.80
C VAL A 171 1.08 26.79 -3.12
N ALA A 172 0.61 27.49 -4.15
CA ALA A 172 0.50 26.92 -5.49
C ALA A 172 1.86 26.53 -6.06
N ASN A 173 1.94 25.30 -6.56
CA ASN A 173 3.18 24.71 -7.05
C ASN A 173 3.11 24.63 -8.57
N ARG A 174 3.80 25.53 -9.28
CA ARG A 174 3.81 25.61 -10.77
C ARG A 174 4.05 24.25 -11.42
N LYS A 175 4.89 23.41 -10.82
CA LYS A 175 5.17 22.05 -11.29
C LYS A 175 3.94 21.12 -11.26
N ALA A 176 3.05 21.28 -10.28
CA ALA A 176 1.80 20.52 -10.18
C ALA A 176 0.80 20.96 -11.26
N ALA A 177 0.65 22.28 -11.46
CA ALA A 177 -0.21 22.83 -12.51
C ALA A 177 0.24 22.38 -13.92
N ILE A 178 1.55 22.42 -14.22
CA ILE A 178 2.09 21.90 -15.49
C ILE A 178 1.80 20.40 -15.67
N LYS A 179 1.88 19.61 -14.60
CA LYS A 179 1.57 18.17 -14.65
C LYS A 179 0.08 17.93 -14.91
N GLN A 180 -0.79 18.75 -14.35
CA GLN A 180 -2.23 18.69 -14.58
C GLN A 180 -2.58 19.04 -16.02
N LEU A 181 -2.06 20.15 -16.55
CA LEU A 181 -2.26 20.55 -17.95
C LEU A 181 -1.85 19.45 -18.94
N ARG A 182 -0.69 18.81 -18.73
CA ARG A 182 -0.25 17.69 -19.58
C ARG A 182 -1.15 16.46 -19.48
N LYS A 183 -1.80 16.24 -18.33
CA LYS A 183 -2.75 15.14 -18.16
C LYS A 183 -4.03 15.43 -18.95
N GLU A 184 -4.54 16.66 -18.86
CA GLU A 184 -5.73 17.13 -19.58
C GLU A 184 -5.51 17.10 -21.10
N GLN A 185 -4.35 17.56 -21.59
CA GLN A 185 -3.99 17.46 -23.00
C GLN A 185 -3.97 16.00 -23.49
N ARG A 186 -3.40 15.08 -22.71
CA ARG A 186 -3.38 13.65 -23.06
C ARG A 186 -4.76 13.00 -23.05
N THR A 187 -5.66 13.41 -22.16
CA THR A 187 -7.04 12.91 -22.15
C THR A 187 -7.82 13.46 -23.33
N ALA A 188 -7.72 14.76 -23.61
CA ALA A 188 -8.33 15.39 -24.77
C ALA A 188 -7.84 14.78 -26.08
N GLU A 189 -6.54 14.50 -26.22
CA GLU A 189 -5.99 13.82 -27.39
C GLU A 189 -6.54 12.39 -27.55
N ARG A 190 -6.68 11.65 -26.44
CA ARG A 190 -7.29 10.30 -26.47
C ARG A 190 -8.76 10.35 -26.84
N GLU A 191 -9.49 11.36 -26.39
CA GLU A 191 -10.91 11.54 -26.70
C GLU A 191 -11.10 11.97 -28.16
N ALA A 192 -10.28 12.90 -28.66
CA ALA A 192 -10.25 13.26 -30.07
C ALA A 192 -9.89 12.06 -30.96
N LYS A 193 -8.93 11.23 -30.53
CA LYS A 193 -8.61 9.98 -31.21
C LYS A 193 -9.77 8.99 -31.19
N ARG A 194 -10.50 8.85 -30.08
CA ARG A 194 -11.69 8.00 -30.00
C ARG A 194 -12.86 8.53 -30.82
N ALA A 195 -13.01 9.84 -30.93
CA ALA A 195 -14.06 10.48 -31.73
C ALA A 195 -13.79 10.34 -33.23
N ASN A 196 -12.52 10.42 -33.65
CA ASN A 196 -12.11 10.33 -35.04
C ASN A 196 -11.74 8.90 -35.48
N GLU A 197 -11.64 7.94 -34.57
CA GLU A 197 -11.45 6.53 -34.94
C GLU A 197 -12.80 6.01 -35.47
N PRO A 198 -12.91 5.70 -36.78
CA PRO A 198 -14.13 5.12 -37.29
C PRO A 198 -14.37 3.86 -36.49
N LYS A 199 -15.54 3.76 -35.84
CA LYS A 199 -15.94 2.54 -35.14
C LYS A 199 -15.82 1.42 -36.16
N LYS A 200 -14.75 0.63 -36.06
CA LYS A 200 -14.66 -0.64 -36.76
C LYS A 200 -15.80 -1.44 -36.17
N GLU A 201 -16.97 -1.39 -36.79
CA GLU A 201 -17.96 -2.42 -36.63
C GLU A 201 -17.21 -3.69 -36.96
N ARG A 202 -16.81 -4.40 -35.90
CA ARG A 202 -16.35 -5.76 -36.04
C ARG A 202 -17.56 -6.47 -36.60
N VAL A 203 -17.59 -6.63 -37.92
CA VAL A 203 -18.55 -7.48 -38.61
C VAL A 203 -18.25 -8.87 -38.10
N PHE A 204 -18.94 -9.24 -37.03
CA PHE A 204 -18.84 -10.58 -36.48
C PHE A 204 -19.47 -11.51 -37.51
N LYS A 205 -18.74 -12.55 -37.90
CA LYS A 205 -19.19 -13.54 -38.88
C LYS A 205 -20.53 -14.19 -38.51
N TYR A 206 -20.87 -14.15 -37.22
CA TYR A 206 -22.12 -14.70 -36.71
C TYR A 206 -23.03 -13.58 -36.19
N SER A 207 -24.27 -13.57 -36.67
CA SER A 207 -25.34 -12.73 -36.17
C SER A 207 -25.71 -13.14 -34.74
N VAL A 208 -26.36 -12.23 -34.01
CA VAL A 208 -26.82 -12.52 -32.64
C VAL A 208 -27.79 -13.71 -32.62
N GLN A 209 -28.61 -13.89 -33.66
CA GLN A 209 -29.54 -15.03 -33.79
C GLN A 209 -28.80 -16.35 -34.01
N GLN A 210 -27.73 -16.37 -34.80
CA GLN A 210 -26.92 -17.59 -35.00
C GLN A 210 -26.29 -18.09 -33.69
N PHE A 211 -25.93 -17.20 -32.76
CA PHE A 211 -25.48 -17.62 -31.43
C PHE A 211 -26.57 -18.33 -30.61
N ARG A 212 -27.85 -17.98 -30.81
CA ARG A 212 -28.96 -18.65 -30.14
C ARG A 212 -29.12 -20.07 -30.63
N GLU A 213 -29.12 -20.27 -31.96
CA GLU A 213 -29.25 -21.59 -32.57
C GLU A 213 -28.12 -22.52 -32.13
N ILE A 214 -26.88 -22.02 -32.11
CA ILE A 214 -25.72 -22.79 -31.65
C ILE A 214 -25.82 -23.06 -30.13
N TYR A 215 -26.32 -22.12 -29.33
CA TYR A 215 -26.53 -22.33 -27.90
C TYR A 215 -27.58 -23.41 -27.59
N GLU A 216 -28.69 -23.42 -28.32
CA GLU A 216 -29.73 -24.45 -28.21
C GLU A 216 -29.20 -25.81 -28.71
N ALA A 217 -28.46 -25.84 -29.82
CA ALA A 217 -27.87 -27.07 -30.36
C ALA A 217 -26.78 -27.68 -29.47
N THR A 218 -26.03 -26.86 -28.71
CA THR A 218 -24.96 -27.31 -27.81
C THR A 218 -25.44 -27.62 -26.39
N GLY A 219 -26.76 -27.60 -26.15
CA GLY A 219 -27.32 -27.84 -24.81
C GLY A 219 -26.95 -26.77 -23.77
N GLY A 220 -26.66 -25.54 -24.23
CA GLY A 220 -26.32 -24.41 -23.37
C GLY A 220 -24.86 -24.33 -22.90
N ASP A 221 -23.96 -25.15 -23.44
CA ASP A 221 -22.53 -25.06 -23.10
C ASP A 221 -21.82 -23.95 -23.89
N VAL A 222 -21.54 -22.84 -23.21
CA VAL A 222 -20.82 -21.69 -23.76
C VAL A 222 -19.42 -22.07 -24.28
N ASN A 223 -18.76 -23.09 -23.72
CA ASN A 223 -17.42 -23.48 -24.16
C ASN A 223 -17.47 -24.22 -25.50
N GLN A 224 -18.50 -25.03 -25.75
CA GLN A 224 -18.76 -25.64 -27.06
C GLN A 224 -18.95 -24.56 -28.14
N ILE A 225 -19.77 -23.54 -27.87
CA ILE A 225 -20.00 -22.42 -28.80
C ILE A 225 -18.71 -21.66 -29.14
N MET A 226 -17.83 -21.48 -28.15
CA MET A 226 -16.51 -20.89 -28.39
C MET A 226 -15.68 -21.71 -29.36
N LEU A 227 -15.68 -23.04 -29.21
CA LEU A 227 -14.96 -23.96 -30.09
C LEU A 227 -15.53 -23.94 -31.51
N THR A 228 -16.86 -23.85 -31.67
CA THR A 228 -17.52 -23.85 -32.98
C THR A 228 -17.38 -22.52 -33.72
N THR A 229 -17.51 -21.39 -33.01
CA THR A 229 -17.57 -20.05 -33.64
C THR A 229 -16.24 -19.32 -33.65
N GLY A 230 -15.26 -19.77 -32.84
CA GLY A 230 -14.01 -19.05 -32.59
C GLY A 230 -14.20 -17.71 -31.86
N ALA A 231 -15.42 -17.41 -31.40
CA ALA A 231 -15.73 -16.16 -30.73
C ALA A 231 -15.28 -16.19 -29.25
N SER A 232 -14.87 -15.04 -28.74
CA SER A 232 -14.47 -14.94 -27.32
C SER A 232 -15.66 -15.22 -26.39
N LYS A 233 -15.39 -15.88 -25.25
CA LYS A 233 -16.40 -16.18 -24.21
C LYS A 233 -17.25 -14.97 -23.82
N VAL A 234 -16.59 -13.83 -23.62
CA VAL A 234 -17.22 -12.57 -23.19
C VAL A 234 -18.22 -12.07 -24.23
N TYR A 235 -17.90 -12.22 -25.51
CA TYR A 235 -18.78 -11.82 -26.60
C TYR A 235 -20.01 -12.72 -26.68
N ILE A 236 -19.83 -14.04 -26.59
CA ILE A 236 -20.92 -15.02 -26.59
C ILE A 236 -21.86 -14.79 -25.41
N ILE A 237 -21.33 -14.63 -24.19
CA ILE A 237 -22.13 -14.32 -23.01
C ILE A 237 -22.91 -13.02 -23.21
N ARG A 238 -22.28 -11.95 -23.72
CA ARG A 238 -22.96 -10.67 -23.95
C ARG A 238 -24.07 -10.78 -25.00
N ALA A 239 -23.86 -11.56 -26.07
CA ALA A 239 -24.85 -11.82 -27.10
C ALA A 239 -26.05 -12.61 -26.54
N LEU A 240 -25.80 -13.68 -25.80
CA LEU A 240 -26.85 -14.51 -25.20
C LEU A 240 -27.61 -13.80 -24.07
N THR A 241 -26.93 -12.95 -23.29
CA THR A 241 -27.58 -12.10 -22.28
C THR A 241 -28.46 -11.04 -22.94
N LYS A 242 -28.03 -10.43 -24.05
CA LYS A 242 -28.89 -9.52 -24.83
C LYS A 242 -30.16 -10.20 -25.36
N LEU A 243 -30.07 -11.50 -25.65
CA LEU A 243 -31.21 -12.32 -26.08
C LEU A 243 -32.07 -12.84 -24.92
N GLY A 244 -31.67 -12.61 -23.67
CA GLY A 244 -32.39 -13.14 -22.50
C GLY A 244 -32.26 -14.65 -22.27
N VAL A 245 -31.44 -15.35 -23.06
CA VAL A 245 -31.30 -16.82 -23.00
C VAL A 245 -30.28 -17.24 -21.95
N TYR A 246 -29.25 -16.42 -21.71
CA TYR A 246 -28.24 -16.69 -20.68
C TYR A 246 -28.53 -15.93 -19.40
N GLN A 247 -29.05 -16.63 -18.38
CA GLN A 247 -29.06 -16.15 -17.01
C GLN A 247 -27.70 -16.45 -16.37
N LYS A 248 -27.01 -15.40 -15.93
CA LYS A 248 -25.76 -15.54 -15.18
C LYS A 248 -26.07 -16.39 -13.94
N PRO A 249 -25.35 -17.50 -13.68
CA PRO A 249 -25.63 -18.33 -12.52
C PRO A 249 -25.54 -17.47 -11.28
N VAL A 250 -26.68 -17.28 -10.61
CA VAL A 250 -26.74 -16.60 -9.33
C VAL A 250 -25.91 -17.48 -8.41
N LYS A 251 -24.84 -16.89 -7.87
CA LYS A 251 -23.95 -17.58 -6.95
C LYS A 251 -24.76 -17.86 -5.69
N VAL A 252 -25.40 -19.03 -5.63
CA VAL A 252 -26.18 -19.48 -4.48
C VAL A 252 -25.22 -19.47 -3.31
N GLN A 253 -25.39 -18.49 -2.41
CA GLN A 253 -24.71 -18.51 -1.13
C GLN A 253 -25.22 -19.77 -0.42
N PRO A 254 -24.32 -20.65 0.06
CA PRO A 254 -24.75 -21.82 0.82
C PRO A 254 -25.58 -21.31 2.01
N ALA A 255 -26.80 -21.85 2.15
CA ALA A 255 -27.72 -21.47 3.21
C ALA A 255 -27.01 -21.59 4.56
N THR A 256 -26.93 -20.49 5.30
CA THR A 256 -26.54 -20.50 6.71
C THR A 256 -27.53 -21.39 7.46
N GLU A 257 -27.01 -22.43 8.11
CA GLU A 257 -27.78 -23.30 9.01
C GLU A 257 -28.54 -22.46 10.06
N PRO A 258 -29.81 -22.81 10.37
CA PRO A 258 -30.57 -22.13 11.40
C PRO A 258 -29.89 -22.34 12.76
N THR A 259 -29.34 -21.24 13.30
CA THR A 259 -28.83 -21.19 14.67
C THR A 259 -30.00 -21.38 15.64
N ALA A 260 -29.90 -22.37 16.53
CA ALA A 260 -30.89 -22.66 17.55
C ALA A 260 -31.18 -21.40 18.42
N PRO A 261 -32.43 -21.20 18.87
CA PRO A 261 -32.80 -20.05 19.67
C PRO A 261 -32.02 -20.03 20.99
N ALA A 262 -31.43 -18.88 21.30
CA ALA A 262 -30.67 -18.64 22.51
C ALA A 262 -31.58 -18.70 23.75
N PRO A 263 -31.11 -19.26 24.89
CA PRO A 263 -31.87 -19.26 26.14
C PRO A 263 -32.05 -17.85 26.70
N GLU A 264 -33.21 -17.62 27.29
CA GLU A 264 -33.66 -16.33 27.83
C GLU A 264 -32.73 -15.80 28.94
N PRO A 265 -32.51 -14.47 29.01
CA PRO A 265 -31.64 -13.87 30.01
C PRO A 265 -32.30 -13.85 31.39
N THR A 266 -31.65 -14.50 32.36
CA THR A 266 -31.97 -14.38 33.78
C THR A 266 -31.66 -12.96 34.27
N THR A 267 -32.70 -12.23 34.70
CA THR A 267 -32.60 -10.92 35.33
C THR A 267 -32.01 -11.05 36.74
N VAL A 268 -30.87 -10.41 36.99
CA VAL A 268 -30.30 -10.23 38.32
C VAL A 268 -30.70 -8.85 38.85
N PRO A 269 -31.18 -8.71 40.10
CA PRO A 269 -31.59 -7.42 40.65
C PRO A 269 -30.40 -6.47 40.87
N VAL A 270 -30.60 -5.21 40.46
CA VAL A 270 -29.70 -4.07 40.63
C VAL A 270 -29.71 -3.64 42.10
N SER A 271 -28.55 -3.65 42.75
CA SER A 271 -28.33 -3.01 44.05
C SER A 271 -27.91 -1.54 43.86
N GLU A 272 -28.47 -0.68 44.71
CA GLU A 272 -28.32 0.78 44.76
C GLU A 272 -26.87 1.30 44.81
N PRO A 273 -26.61 2.49 44.23
CA PRO A 273 -25.35 3.20 44.43
C PRO A 273 -25.29 3.96 45.76
N SER A 274 -24.20 3.76 46.49
CA SER A 274 -23.80 4.47 47.70
C SER A 274 -23.26 5.89 47.39
N PRO A 275 -23.51 6.91 48.24
CA PRO A 275 -23.21 8.31 47.93
C PRO A 275 -21.72 8.69 48.06
N ALA A 276 -21.33 9.63 47.21
CA ALA A 276 -20.01 10.22 47.06
C ALA A 276 -19.53 11.00 48.31
N PRO A 277 -18.20 11.07 48.55
CA PRO A 277 -17.62 12.13 49.35
C PRO A 277 -16.91 13.20 48.49
N ALA A 278 -17.36 14.43 48.74
CA ALA A 278 -16.62 15.67 48.95
C ALA A 278 -15.47 16.07 48.00
N ALA A 279 -15.69 17.26 47.44
CA ALA A 279 -14.74 18.09 46.73
C ALA A 279 -13.49 18.44 47.56
N THR A 280 -12.35 18.57 46.88
CA THR A 280 -11.17 19.29 47.39
C THR A 280 -10.69 20.25 46.31
N GLU A 281 -10.41 21.47 46.74
CA GLU A 281 -10.16 22.69 45.97
C GLU A 281 -8.86 22.66 45.13
N PRO A 282 -8.77 23.52 44.09
CA PRO A 282 -7.59 23.61 43.23
C PRO A 282 -6.47 24.46 43.87
N THR A 283 -5.24 23.94 43.82
CA THR A 283 -4.02 24.70 44.15
C THR A 283 -3.36 25.21 42.86
N PRO A 284 -2.88 26.48 42.80
CA PRO A 284 -2.45 27.13 41.56
C PRO A 284 -1.02 26.76 41.12
N ALA A 285 -0.79 27.03 39.83
CA ALA A 285 0.44 26.84 39.07
C ALA A 285 1.68 27.57 39.61
N PRO A 286 2.87 27.16 39.13
CA PRO A 286 3.87 28.16 38.77
C PRO A 286 4.42 28.00 37.33
N GLU A 287 4.36 29.14 36.64
CA GLU A 287 5.38 29.78 35.79
C GLU A 287 6.39 28.97 34.97
N ALA A 288 6.28 29.20 33.66
CA ALA A 288 7.31 29.54 32.68
C ALA A 288 8.79 29.15 32.94
N ALA A 289 9.34 28.35 32.01
CA ALA A 289 10.74 28.44 31.62
C ALA A 289 10.91 28.12 30.13
N THR A 290 11.06 29.16 29.31
CA THR A 290 11.66 29.08 27.97
C THR A 290 13.17 28.97 28.11
N PRO A 291 13.85 28.20 27.25
CA PRO A 291 15.20 28.60 26.85
C PRO A 291 15.42 28.58 25.33
N LYS A 292 15.75 29.79 24.84
CA LYS A 292 16.87 30.15 23.97
C LYS A 292 17.20 29.22 22.79
N ALA A 293 16.86 29.74 21.61
CA ALA A 293 17.59 29.51 20.37
C ALA A 293 19.10 29.80 20.53
N LYS A 294 19.95 28.87 20.09
CA LYS A 294 21.34 29.14 19.74
C LYS A 294 21.54 28.89 18.24
N ARG A 295 21.73 29.99 17.51
CA ARG A 295 22.50 30.04 16.27
C ARG A 295 23.96 29.72 16.59
N SER A 296 24.63 28.91 15.76
CA SER A 296 26.02 29.18 15.41
C SER A 296 26.43 28.44 14.14
N HIS A 297 26.97 29.24 13.23
CA HIS A 297 27.71 28.92 12.01
C HIS A 297 28.63 27.69 12.10
N LYS A 298 28.77 26.97 10.98
CA LYS A 298 30.10 26.56 10.51
C LYS A 298 30.20 26.68 8.99
N LYS A 299 31.10 27.57 8.59
CA LYS A 299 31.48 27.93 7.23
C LYS A 299 32.91 27.40 7.03
N LYS A 300 33.14 26.79 5.86
CA LYS A 300 34.40 26.65 5.11
C LYS A 300 35.54 25.76 5.65
N GLY A 301 36.27 25.23 4.65
CA GLY A 301 37.61 24.64 4.72
C GLY A 301 37.58 23.25 4.08
N SER A 302 38.32 22.93 3.03
CA SER A 302 39.19 23.67 2.11
C SER A 302 39.34 22.79 0.87
#